data_AF-A0A379TBD2-F1
#
_entry.id   AF-A0A379TBD2-F1
#
_cell.length_a   1.000
_cell.length_b   1.000
_cell.length_c   1.000
_cell.angle_alpha   90.00
_cell.angle_beta   90.00
_cell.angle_gamma   90.00
#
_symmetry.space_group_name_H-M   'P 1'
#
loop_
_entity.id
_entity.type
_entity.pdbx_description
1 polymer ?
#
loop_
_entity_poly.entity_id
_entity_poly.type
_entity_poly.pdbx_seq_one_letter_code
_entity_poly.pdbx_strand_id
1 'polypeptide(L)' 'MANWAQKLKLHHLQTLVALGEQGNLTHVARMINISQPALSKWLSQLEDDIGITLFERHSKGLRPS' A
#
# COMPACT_ATOMS: atom_id res chain seq x y z
N MET A 1 -14.38 17.16 2.20
CA MET A 1 -14.18 16.16 3.28
C MET A 1 -13.69 14.86 2.66
N ALA A 2 -12.81 14.13 3.34
CA ALA A 2 -12.00 13.03 2.82
C ALA A 2 -12.80 11.89 2.13
N ASN A 3 -12.98 12.00 0.81
CA ASN A 3 -13.65 11.00 -0.04
C ASN A 3 -12.90 9.65 -0.06
N TRP A 4 -11.59 9.67 0.19
CA TRP A 4 -10.75 8.46 0.23
C TRP A 4 -11.18 7.51 1.35
N ALA A 5 -11.58 8.04 2.50
CA ALA A 5 -11.95 7.23 3.66
C ALA A 5 -13.22 6.39 3.38
N GLN A 6 -14.14 6.91 2.57
CA GLN A 6 -15.35 6.20 2.13
C GLN A 6 -15.05 5.10 1.10
N LYS A 7 -13.94 5.19 0.36
CA LYS A 7 -13.49 4.17 -0.61
C LYS A 7 -12.61 3.11 0.03
N LEU A 8 -12.11 3.36 1.25
CA LEU A 8 -11.21 2.46 1.95
C LEU A 8 -11.99 1.28 2.54
N LYS A 9 -11.50 0.06 2.32
CA LYS A 9 -12.11 -1.19 2.79
C LYS A 9 -11.18 -1.86 3.79
N LEU A 10 -11.70 -2.78 4.60
CA LEU A 10 -10.88 -3.48 5.60
C LEU A 10 -9.64 -4.17 5.01
N HIS A 11 -9.76 -4.80 3.84
CA HIS A 11 -8.63 -5.46 3.20
C HIS A 11 -7.53 -4.48 2.75
N HIS A 12 -7.88 -3.22 2.45
CA HIS A 12 -6.91 -2.18 2.17
C HIS A 12 -6.07 -1.86 3.41
N LEU A 13 -6.69 -1.76 4.59
CA LEU A 13 -5.98 -1.57 5.86
C LEU A 13 -5.07 -2.76 6.18
N GLN A 14 -5.57 -3.98 6.01
CA GLN A 14 -4.78 -5.21 6.19
C GLN A 14 -3.58 -5.24 5.23
N THR A 15 -3.76 -4.73 4.00
CA THR A 15 -2.67 -4.62 3.02
C THR A 15 -1.60 -3.63 3.48
N LEU A 16 -1.98 -2.48 4.05
CA LEU A 16 -1.02 -1.52 4.62
C LEU A 16 -0.23 -2.13 5.78
N VAL A 17 -0.90 -2.85 6.69
CA VAL A 17 -0.24 -3.56 7.80
C VAL A 17 0.77 -4.58 7.25
N ALA A 18 0.35 -5.42 6.29
CA ALA A 18 1.23 -6.40 5.67
C ALA A 18 2.42 -5.75 4.95
N LEU A 19 2.24 -4.60 4.30
CA LEU A 19 3.34 -3.85 3.69
C LEU A 19 4.33 -3.34 4.74
N GLY A 20 3.86 -2.85 5.89
CA GLY A 20 4.72 -2.40 6.99
C GLY A 20 5.49 -3.53 7.65
N GLU A 21 4.87 -4.69 7.81
CA GLU A 21 5.50 -5.87 8.41
C GLU A 21 6.49 -6.56 7.47
N GLN A 22 6.14 -6.71 6.20
CA GLN A 22 6.93 -7.49 5.24
C GLN A 22 7.97 -6.66 4.49
N GLY A 23 7.75 -5.35 4.32
CA GLY A 23 8.63 -4.47 3.55
C GLY A 23 8.83 -4.91 2.09
N ASN A 24 7.97 -5.78 1.55
CA ASN A 24 8.13 -6.37 0.22
C ASN A 24 6.82 -6.36 -0.57
N LEU A 25 6.72 -5.42 -1.50
CA LEU A 25 5.51 -5.21 -2.30
C LEU A 25 5.17 -6.41 -3.20
N THR A 26 6.17 -7.12 -3.73
CA THR A 26 5.97 -8.33 -4.53
C THR A 26 5.42 -9.48 -3.69
N HIS A 27 5.96 -9.66 -2.49
CA HIS A 27 5.51 -10.70 -1.56
C HIS A 27 4.06 -10.46 -1.12
N VAL A 28 3.75 -9.24 -0.68
CA VAL A 28 2.39 -8.88 -0.24
C VAL A 28 1.38 -9.02 -1.38
N ALA A 29 1.72 -8.59 -2.60
CA ALA A 29 0.84 -8.75 -3.76
C ALA A 29 0.46 -10.22 -4.01
N ARG A 30 1.43 -11.14 -3.88
CA ARG A 30 1.16 -12.59 -3.97
C ARG A 30 0.25 -13.08 -2.85
N MET A 31 0.48 -12.64 -1.61
CA MET A 31 -0.33 -13.05 -0.44
C MET A 31 -1.81 -12.69 -0.61
N ILE A 32 -2.11 -11.53 -1.20
CA ILE A 32 -3.48 -11.05 -1.43
C ILE A 32 -4.00 -11.38 -2.83
N ASN A 33 -3.29 -12.23 -3.58
CA ASN A 33 -3.65 -12.71 -4.92
C ASN A 33 -3.91 -11.60 -5.97
N ILE A 34 -3.04 -10.58 -5.99
CA ILE A 34 -3.04 -9.54 -7.03
C ILE A 34 -1.66 -9.40 -7.67
N SER A 35 -1.59 -8.67 -8.79
CA SER A 35 -0.32 -8.33 -9.40
C SER A 35 0.41 -7.24 -8.61
N GLN A 36 1.74 -7.33 -8.55
CA GLN A 36 2.59 -6.30 -7.94
C GLN A 36 2.33 -4.89 -8.55
N PRO A 37 2.14 -4.72 -9.89
CA PRO A 37 1.78 -3.43 -10.46
C PRO A 37 0.43 -2.89 -9.97
N ALA A 38 -0.58 -3.77 -9.78
CA ALA A 38 -1.87 -3.36 -9.24
C ALA A 38 -1.74 -2.86 -7.79
N LEU A 39 -0.99 -3.58 -6.96
CA LEU A 39 -0.72 -3.16 -5.59
C LEU A 39 0.03 -1.82 -5.53
N SER A 40 1.05 -1.66 -6.37
CA SER A 40 1.83 -0.43 -6.44
C SER A 40 0.98 0.76 -6.88
N LYS A 41 0.12 0.58 -7.89
CA LYS A 41 -0.78 1.63 -8.37
C LYS A 41 -1.79 2.03 -7.30
N TRP A 42 -2.38 1.04 -6.62
CA TRP A 42 -3.32 1.29 -5.53
C TRP A 42 -2.67 2.07 -4.38
N LEU A 43 -1.45 1.69 -3.98
CA LEU A 43 -0.73 2.38 -2.91
C LEU A 43 -0.44 3.84 -3.28
N SER A 44 0.10 4.09 -4.47
CA SER A 44 0.38 5.46 -4.93
C SER A 44 -0.89 6.31 -5.02
N GLN A 45 -2.00 5.76 -5.51
CA GLN A 45 -3.26 6.48 -5.55
C GLN A 45 -3.78 6.83 -4.14
N LEU A 46 -3.59 5.94 -3.17
CA LEU A 46 -3.97 6.22 -1.78
C LEU A 46 -3.10 7.35 -1.20
N GLU A 47 -1.78 7.28 -1.38
CA GLU A 47 -0.83 8.29 -0.92
C GLU A 47 -1.13 9.67 -1.54
N ASP A 48 -1.48 9.71 -2.83
CA ASP A 48 -1.92 10.92 -3.54
C ASP A 48 -3.26 11.46 -2.99
N ASP A 49 -4.23 10.58 -2.77
CA ASP A 49 -5.57 10.94 -2.26
C ASP A 49 -5.52 11.51 -0.82
N ILE A 50 -4.56 11.06 0.00
CA ILE A 50 -4.36 11.54 1.37
C ILE A 50 -3.31 12.66 1.47
N GLY A 51 -2.50 12.87 0.44
CA GLY A 51 -1.41 13.85 0.40
C GLY A 51 -0.22 13.52 1.31
N ILE A 52 -0.01 12.24 1.63
CA ILE A 52 1.02 11.76 2.55
C ILE A 52 1.67 10.51 1.95
N THR A 53 3.00 10.48 1.89
CA THR A 53 3.77 9.26 1.63
C THR A 53 3.71 8.37 2.85
N LEU A 54 3.19 7.14 2.70
CA LEU A 54 3.10 6.15 3.77
C LEU A 54 4.29 5.20 3.77
N PHE A 55 4.88 4.96 2.59
CA PHE A 55 6.04 4.10 2.45
C PHE A 55 7.11 4.69 1.55
N GLU A 56 8.35 4.64 2.02
CA GLU A 56 9.53 4.96 1.23
C GLU A 56 10.04 3.73 0.48
N ARG A 57 10.48 3.95 -0.77
CA ARG A 57 11.13 2.92 -1.58
C ARG A 57 12.64 3.00 -1.39
N HIS A 58 13.22 1.89 -0.95
CA HIS A 58 14.65 1.71 -0.75
C HIS A 58 15.18 0.58 -1.64
N SER A 59 16.50 0.52 -1.82
CA SER A 59 17.15 -0.55 -2.60
C SER A 59 16.87 -1.96 -2.04
N LYS A 60 16.48 -2.05 -0.76
CA LYS A 60 16.15 -3.30 -0.05
C LYS A 60 14.65 -3.60 0.03
N GLY A 61 13.77 -2.72 -0.47
CA GLY A 61 12.31 -2.93 -0.41
C GLY A 61 11.54 -1.67 -0.04
N LEU A 62 10.42 -1.86 0.65
CA LEU A 62 9.53 -0.82 1.17
C LEU A 62 9.78 -0.63 2.67
N ARG A 63 9.71 0.61 3.16
CA ARG A 63 9.77 0.95 4.58
C ARG A 63 8.66 1.95 4.93
N PRO A 64 7.96 1.81 6.05
CA PRO A 64 7.07 2.87 6.53
C PRO A 64 7.81 4.20 6.66
N SER A 65 7.21 5.28 6.17
CA SER A 65 7.72 6.66 6.31
C SER A 65 7.74 7.11 7.76
#